data_AF-A0A6I4ZX77-F1
#
_entry.id   AF-A0A6I4ZX77-F1
#
_cell.length_a   1.000
_cell.length_b   1.000
_cell.length_c   1.000
_cell.angle_alpha   90.00
_cell.angle_beta   90.00
_cell.angle_gamma   90.00
#
_symmetry.space_group_name_H-M   'P 1'
#
loop_
_entity.id
_entity.type
_entity.pdbx_description
1 polymer ?
#
loop_
_entity_poly.entity_id
_entity_poly.type
_entity_poly.pdbx_seq_one_letter_code
_entity_poly.pdbx_strand_id
1 'polypeptide(L)'
;MFLFKGSELTDNDYLGKIIRDLNSHEELKIFSLYPEEKQITIRYNKLNEQEVQITTITNSTFIFNLVSDVEKIIFRFGERRYDIKNKEELDNWYKRIKIFDSK
;
A
#
# COMPACT_ATOMS: atom_id res chain seq x y z
N MET A 1 -4.76 -17.35 -12.84
CA MET A 1 -4.31 -17.53 -11.44
C MET A 1 -2.80 -17.32 -11.42
N PHE A 2 -2.34 -16.13 -11.05
CA PHE A 2 -0.90 -15.83 -10.96
C PHE A 2 -0.41 -16.27 -9.59
N LEU A 3 0.32 -17.38 -9.54
CA LEU A 3 1.04 -17.83 -8.36
C LEU A 3 2.36 -17.07 -8.32
N PHE A 4 2.36 -15.88 -7.73
CA PHE A 4 3.59 -15.16 -7.43
C PHE A 4 4.15 -15.69 -6.11
N LYS A 5 5.41 -16.13 -6.09
CA LYS A 5 6.13 -16.40 -4.84
C LYS A 5 6.19 -15.07 -4.08
N GLY A 6 5.48 -14.97 -2.96
CA GLY A 6 5.54 -13.81 -2.10
C GLY A 6 6.97 -13.58 -1.68
N SER A 7 7.51 -12.40 -1.95
CA SER A 7 8.78 -12.00 -1.37
C SER A 7 8.61 -11.74 0.12
N GLU A 8 9.70 -11.83 0.87
CA GLU A 8 9.75 -11.38 2.25
C GLU A 8 10.22 -9.92 2.30
N LEU A 9 10.00 -9.25 3.43
CA LEU A 9 10.47 -7.89 3.68
C LEU A 9 11.99 -7.72 3.62
N THR A 10 12.73 -8.82 3.60
CA THR A 10 14.19 -8.88 3.51
C THR A 10 14.72 -8.91 2.07
N ASP A 11 13.85 -9.11 1.07
CA ASP A 11 14.22 -9.15 -0.36
C ASP A 11 14.22 -7.74 -0.98
N ASN A 12 15.31 -7.00 -0.71
CA ASN A 12 15.44 -5.59 -1.08
C ASN A 12 15.37 -5.34 -2.60
N ASP A 13 15.87 -6.27 -3.43
CA ASP A 13 15.89 -6.11 -4.89
C ASP A 13 14.49 -6.26 -5.50
N TYR A 14 13.70 -7.19 -4.98
CA TYR A 14 12.33 -7.39 -5.43
C TYR A 14 11.39 -6.28 -4.94
N LEU A 15 11.54 -5.84 -3.69
CA LEU A 15 10.76 -4.73 -3.14
C LEU A 15 11.02 -3.43 -3.92
N GLY A 16 12.27 -3.17 -4.31
CA GLY A 16 12.61 -2.02 -5.16
C GLY A 16 11.91 -2.03 -6.52
N LYS A 17 11.58 -3.20 -7.08
CA LYS A 17 10.78 -3.33 -8.30
C LYS A 17 9.30 -3.08 -8.04
N ILE A 18 8.71 -3.72 -7.01
CA ILE A 18 7.31 -3.51 -6.59
C ILE A 18 7.01 -2.03 -6.43
N ILE A 19 7.93 -1.30 -5.81
CA ILE A 19 7.73 0.11 -5.47
C ILE A 19 7.61 1.00 -6.72
N ARG A 20 8.29 0.64 -7.81
CA ARG A 20 8.19 1.38 -9.09
C ARG A 20 6.86 1.16 -9.79
N ASP A 21 6.19 0.05 -9.50
CA ASP A 21 4.91 -0.31 -10.09
C ASP A 21 3.72 0.18 -9.25
N LEU A 22 3.96 0.87 -8.12
CA LEU A 22 2.91 1.44 -7.30
C LEU A 22 2.16 2.55 -8.04
N ASN A 23 0.86 2.65 -7.79
CA ASN A 23 0.07 3.78 -8.21
C ASN A 23 0.63 5.07 -7.59
N SER A 24 0.67 6.13 -8.38
CA SER A 24 1.26 7.41 -8.00
C SER A 24 2.75 7.35 -7.61
N HIS A 25 3.52 6.45 -8.23
CA HIS A 25 4.97 6.32 -7.99
C HIS A 25 5.75 7.60 -8.30
N GLU A 26 5.26 8.44 -9.21
CA GLU A 26 5.82 9.75 -9.54
C GLU A 26 5.81 10.71 -8.34
N GLU A 27 4.86 10.53 -7.41
CA GLU A 27 4.75 11.31 -6.18
C GLU A 27 5.40 10.63 -4.98
N LEU A 28 6.01 9.46 -5.17
CA LEU A 28 6.68 8.72 -4.11
C LEU A 28 7.94 9.46 -3.65
N LYS A 29 8.03 9.76 -2.35
CA LYS A 29 9.22 10.39 -1.74
C LYS A 29 10.18 9.36 -1.18
N ILE A 30 9.65 8.45 -0.36
CA ILE A 30 10.45 7.45 0.34
C ILE A 30 9.57 6.28 0.76
N PHE A 31 10.17 5.10 0.80
CA PHE A 31 9.63 3.92 1.45
C PHE A 31 10.58 3.47 2.56
N SER A 32 10.04 2.80 3.57
CA SER A 32 10.82 2.27 4.68
C SER A 32 10.24 0.92 5.08
N LEU A 33 11.13 -0.05 5.25
CA LEU A 33 10.79 -1.43 5.60
C LEU A 33 11.17 -1.67 7.05
N TYR A 34 10.29 -2.35 7.77
CA TYR A 34 10.41 -2.68 9.18
C TYR A 34 10.13 -4.18 9.33
N PRO A 35 11.11 -5.06 9.04
CA PRO A 35 10.89 -6.51 8.97
C PRO A 35 10.48 -7.12 10.31
N GLU A 36 11.08 -6.68 11.42
CA GLU A 36 10.73 -7.15 12.77
C GLU A 36 9.27 -6.85 13.13
N GLU A 37 8.78 -5.69 12.69
CA GLU A 37 7.39 -5.25 12.87
C GLU A 37 6.47 -5.67 11.72
N LYS A 38 6.98 -6.41 10.73
CA LYS A 38 6.25 -6.84 9.53
C LYS A 38 5.51 -5.67 8.84
N GLN A 39 6.17 -4.51 8.79
CA GLN A 39 5.55 -3.25 8.44
C GLN A 39 6.26 -2.56 7.26
N ILE A 40 5.48 -1.95 6.37
CA ILE A 40 5.97 -1.03 5.35
C ILE A 40 5.42 0.36 5.63
N THR A 41 6.25 1.39 5.51
CA THR A 41 5.81 2.79 5.46
C THR A 41 6.12 3.38 4.09
N ILE A 42 5.13 4.00 3.46
CA ILE A 42 5.25 4.62 2.14
C ILE A 42 4.82 6.08 2.24
N ARG A 43 5.71 6.99 1.85
CA ARG A 43 5.47 8.43 1.89
C ARG A 43 5.38 8.99 0.48
N TYR A 44 4.30 9.70 0.21
CA TYR A 44 4.05 10.44 -1.03
C TYR A 44 4.08 11.95 -0.75
N ASN A 45 4.20 12.73 -1.81
CA ASN A 45 3.79 14.14 -1.80
C ASN A 45 2.28 14.26 -1.51
N LYS A 46 1.82 15.51 -1.39
CA LYS A 46 0.41 15.79 -1.12
C LYS A 46 -0.43 15.46 -2.36
N LEU A 47 -1.29 14.47 -2.26
CA LEU A 47 -2.29 14.10 -3.27
C LEU A 47 -3.65 14.69 -2.90
N ASN A 48 -4.56 14.77 -3.89
CA ASN A 48 -5.96 15.09 -3.63
C ASN A 48 -6.68 13.90 -2.97
N GLU A 49 -7.90 14.13 -2.46
CA GLU A 49 -8.60 13.10 -1.67
C GLU A 49 -8.93 11.84 -2.47
N GLN A 50 -9.34 11.98 -3.74
CA GLN A 50 -9.66 10.85 -4.61
C GLN A 50 -8.40 10.03 -4.94
N GLU A 51 -7.30 10.71 -5.25
CA GLU A 51 -5.99 10.08 -5.49
C GLU A 51 -5.48 9.34 -4.25
N VAL A 52 -5.63 9.92 -3.05
CA VAL A 52 -5.27 9.27 -1.79
C VAL A 52 -6.03 7.95 -1.63
N GLN A 53 -7.34 7.95 -1.88
CA GLN A 53 -8.19 6.77 -1.73
C GLN A 53 -7.78 5.66 -2.72
N ILE A 54 -7.67 6.00 -4.01
CA ILE A 54 -7.28 5.05 -5.06
C ILE A 54 -5.89 4.49 -4.79
N THR A 55 -4.91 5.36 -4.48
CA THR A 55 -3.52 4.98 -4.21
C THR A 55 -3.43 4.06 -3.00
N THR A 56 -4.11 4.40 -1.90
CA THR A 56 -4.09 3.59 -0.67
C THR A 56 -4.61 2.17 -0.95
N ILE A 57 -5.73 2.03 -1.65
CA ILE A 57 -6.35 0.72 -1.89
C ILE A 57 -5.56 -0.12 -2.89
N THR A 58 -5.23 0.47 -4.04
CA THR A 58 -4.51 -0.24 -5.10
C THR A 58 -3.15 -0.72 -4.60
N ASN A 59 -2.39 0.15 -3.95
CA ASN A 59 -1.05 -0.18 -3.47
C ASN A 59 -1.09 -1.16 -2.30
N SER A 60 -2.04 -1.02 -1.37
CA SER A 60 -2.21 -2.02 -0.31
C SER A 60 -2.55 -3.40 -0.87
N THR A 61 -3.48 -3.46 -1.83
CA THR A 61 -3.87 -4.73 -2.49
C THR A 61 -2.66 -5.37 -3.14
N PHE A 62 -1.88 -4.58 -3.88
CA PHE A 62 -0.69 -5.04 -4.57
C PHE A 62 0.36 -5.59 -3.59
N ILE A 63 0.70 -4.82 -2.55
CA ILE A 63 1.70 -5.20 -1.56
C ILE A 63 1.29 -6.45 -0.79
N PHE A 64 0.06 -6.53 -0.26
CA PHE A 64 -0.40 -7.73 0.47
C PHE A 64 -0.48 -8.99 -0.40
N ASN A 65 -0.53 -8.85 -1.73
CA ASN A 65 -0.49 -9.99 -2.64
C ASN A 65 0.93 -10.44 -2.98
N LEU A 66 1.89 -9.52 -2.97
CA LEU A 66 3.26 -9.80 -3.41
C LEU A 66 4.25 -9.97 -2.26
N VAL A 67 3.95 -9.46 -1.07
CA VAL A 67 4.82 -9.53 0.11
C VAL A 67 4.08 -10.30 1.20
N SER A 68 4.47 -11.56 1.40
CA SER A 68 3.65 -12.53 2.16
C SER A 68 3.70 -12.35 3.67
N ASP A 69 4.76 -11.71 4.18
CA ASP A 69 5.03 -11.50 5.60
C ASP A 69 4.63 -10.09 6.08
N VAL A 70 4.13 -9.22 5.20
CA VAL A 70 3.64 -7.89 5.59
C VAL A 70 2.30 -7.99 6.29
N GLU A 71 2.28 -7.51 7.54
CA GLU A 71 1.06 -7.41 8.33
C GLU A 71 0.51 -5.98 8.33
N LYS A 72 1.36 -4.96 8.14
CA LYS A 72 0.92 -3.56 8.23
C LYS A 72 1.53 -2.67 7.16
N ILE A 73 0.70 -1.81 6.58
CA ILE A 73 1.15 -0.77 5.64
C ILE A 73 0.72 0.60 6.17
N ILE A 74 1.67 1.53 6.24
CA ILE A 74 1.41 2.92 6.62
C ILE A 74 1.62 3.80 5.39
N PHE A 75 0.57 4.49 4.97
CA PHE A 75 0.65 5.52 3.93
C PHE A 75 0.73 6.90 4.57
N ARG A 76 1.63 7.76 4.07
CA ARG A 76 1.64 9.18 4.40
C ARG A 76 1.51 10.03 3.14
N PHE A 77 0.58 10.97 3.16
CA PHE A 77 0.34 11.94 2.08
C PHE A 77 0.44 13.35 2.67
N GLY A 78 1.62 13.95 2.59
CA GLY A 78 1.96 15.12 3.42
C GLY A 78 1.80 14.80 4.92
N GLU A 79 0.97 15.57 5.62
CA GLU A 79 0.67 15.37 7.05
C GLU A 79 -0.36 14.28 7.34
N ARG A 80 -1.07 13.77 6.32
CA ARG A 80 -2.11 12.75 6.50
C ARG A 80 -1.47 11.37 6.62
N ARG A 81 -1.98 10.55 7.55
CA ARG A 81 -1.50 9.18 7.82
C ARG A 81 -2.65 8.19 7.77
N TYR A 82 -2.43 7.07 7.08
CA TYR A 82 -3.38 5.97 6.96
C TYR A 82 -2.66 4.66 7.32
N ASP A 83 -3.17 3.97 8.34
CA ASP A 83 -2.63 2.68 8.79
C ASP A 83 -3.58 1.57 8.32
N ILE A 84 -3.05 0.60 7.58
CA ILE A 84 -3.77 -0.53 7.01
C ILE A 84 -3.20 -1.80 7.62
N LYS A 85 -4.00 -2.52 8.42
CA LYS A 85 -3.48 -3.59 9.31
C LYS A 85 -3.69 -5.02 8.82
N ASN A 86 -4.41 -5.26 7.72
CA ASN A 86 -4.49 -6.55 7.02
C ASN A 86 -5.43 -6.44 5.79
N LYS A 87 -5.49 -7.53 5.01
CA LYS A 87 -6.46 -7.70 3.90
C LYS A 87 -7.93 -7.53 4.33
N GLU A 88 -8.28 -7.88 5.56
CA GLU A 88 -9.66 -7.80 6.07
C GLU A 88 -10.11 -6.34 6.28
N GLU A 89 -9.21 -5.46 6.74
CA GLU A 89 -9.45 -4.01 6.78
C GLU A 89 -9.55 -3.40 5.38
N LEU A 90 -8.93 -4.02 4.37
CA LEU A 90 -9.02 -3.59 2.99
C LEU A 90 -10.45 -3.71 2.43
N ASP A 91 -11.18 -4.77 2.79
CA ASP A 91 -12.57 -4.96 2.39
C ASP A 91 -13.48 -3.87 2.97
N ASN A 92 -13.16 -3.37 4.18
CA ASN A 92 -13.88 -2.24 4.76
C ASN A 92 -13.60 -0.93 4.00
N TRP A 93 -12.40 -0.75 3.45
CA TRP A 93 -12.08 0.36 2.56
C TRP A 93 -12.82 0.25 1.22
N TYR A 94 -12.89 -0.94 0.61
CA TYR A 94 -13.68 -1.17 -0.61
C TYR A 94 -15.17 -0.82 -0.41
N LYS A 95 -15.74 -1.20 0.74
CA LYS A 95 -17.13 -0.86 1.08
C LYS A 95 -17.34 0.65 1.20
N ARG A 96 -16.37 1.39 1.75
CA ARG A 96 -16.44 2.85 1.84
C ARG A 96 -16.45 3.52 0.46
N ILE A 97 -15.68 3.01 -0.51
CA ILE A 97 -15.68 3.56 -1.88
C ILE A 97 -16.98 3.28 -2.61
N LYS A 98 -17.54 2.07 -2.52
CA LYS A 98 -18.83 1.77 -3.19
C LYS A 98 -19.99 2.66 -2.73
N ILE A 99 -19.92 3.18 -1.51
CA ILE A 99 -20.90 4.14 -0.97
C ILE A 99 -20.79 5.51 -1.66
N PHE A 100 -19.62 5.89 -2.18
CA PHE A 100 -19.42 7.14 -2.91
C PHE A 100 -19.80 7.04 -4.39
N ASP A 101 -19.65 5.88 -5.04
CA ASP A 101 -20.07 5.68 -6.45
C ASP A 101 -21.59 5.50 -6.64
N SER A 102 -22.35 5.35 -5.54
CA SER A 102 -23.80 5.10 -5.59
C SER A 102 -24.65 6.33 -5.24
N LYS A 103 -24.12 7.55 -5.42
CA LYS A 103 -24.85 8.81 -5.25
C LYS A 103 -24.81 9.70 -6.48
#